data_AF-A0A5C9E8N5-F1
#
_entry.id   AF-A0A5C9E8N5-F1
#
_cell.length_a   1.000
_cell.length_b   1.000
_cell.length_c   1.000
_cell.angle_alpha   90.00
_cell.angle_beta   90.00
_cell.angle_gamma   90.00
#
_symmetry.space_group_name_H-M   'P 1'
#
loop_
_entity.id
_entity.type
_entity.pdbx_description
1 polymer ?
#
loop_
_entity_poly.entity_id
_entity_poly.type
_entity_poly.pdbx_seq_one_letter_code
_entity_poly.pdbx_strand_id
1 'polypeptide(L)'
;MEFINLLANKLGKKIGISSAAARGLLKLAIKDELGPFVDLNGLNYEKFDKIIHNSLKERLKVIGIEDIEEIIEYLAKKNKENQSLITMEKV
;
A
#
# COMPACT_ATOMS: atom_id res chain seq x y z
N MET A 1 -6.99 -3.25 9.70
CA MET A 1 -7.42 -3.48 8.29
C MET A 1 -7.88 -2.23 7.56
N GLU A 2 -8.52 -1.25 8.22
CA GLU A 2 -9.06 -0.04 7.55
C GLU A 2 -8.04 0.76 6.75
N PHE A 3 -6.83 0.93 7.27
CA PHE A 3 -5.76 1.64 6.56
C PHE A 3 -5.36 0.97 5.24
N ILE A 4 -5.22 -0.36 5.20
CA ILE A 4 -4.93 -1.11 3.96
C ILE A 4 -6.08 -0.95 2.97
N ASN A 5 -7.33 -1.02 3.43
CA ASN A 5 -8.51 -0.79 2.58
C ASN A 5 -8.51 0.63 2.00
N LEU A 6 -8.16 1.63 2.80
CA LEU A 6 -8.13 3.03 2.38
C LEU A 6 -7.03 3.29 1.36
N LEU A 7 -5.82 2.75 1.54
CA LEU A 7 -4.75 2.86 0.55
C LEU A 7 -5.04 2.04 -0.71
N ALA A 8 -5.66 0.87 -0.58
CA ALA A 8 -6.09 0.10 -1.74
C ALA A 8 -7.13 0.84 -2.59
N ASN A 9 -8.06 1.56 -1.95
CA ASN A 9 -8.99 2.43 -2.66
C ASN A 9 -8.26 3.56 -3.40
N LYS A 10 -7.25 4.18 -2.77
CA LYS A 10 -6.45 5.24 -3.40
C LYS A 10 -5.63 4.68 -4.57
N LEU A 11 -5.01 3.51 -4.41
CA LEU A 11 -4.30 2.80 -5.48
C LEU A 11 -5.24 2.47 -6.65
N GLY A 12 -6.38 1.83 -6.38
CA GLY A 12 -7.36 1.46 -7.41
C GLY A 12 -7.81 2.65 -8.25
N LYS A 13 -8.11 3.78 -7.59
CA LYS A 13 -8.44 5.04 -8.29
C LYS A 13 -7.28 5.58 -9.13
N LYS A 14 -6.04 5.47 -8.64
CA LYS A 14 -4.85 6.00 -9.32
C LYS A 14 -4.49 5.21 -10.59
N ILE A 15 -4.63 3.88 -10.57
CA ILE A 15 -4.25 3.00 -11.69
C ILE A 15 -5.46 2.44 -12.47
N GLY A 16 -6.67 2.93 -12.20
CA GLY A 16 -7.87 2.56 -12.95
C GLY A 16 -8.39 1.14 -12.72
N ILE A 17 -8.08 0.51 -11.59
CA ILE A 17 -8.56 -0.84 -11.26
C ILE A 17 -9.58 -0.83 -10.11
N SER A 18 -10.34 -1.91 -9.99
CA SER A 18 -11.31 -2.04 -8.90
C SER A 18 -10.62 -2.05 -7.52
N SER A 19 -11.31 -1.53 -6.51
CA SER A 19 -10.84 -1.59 -5.11
C SER A 19 -10.57 -3.01 -4.62
N ALA A 20 -11.25 -4.01 -5.17
CA ALA A 20 -10.98 -5.42 -4.86
C ALA A 20 -9.63 -5.87 -5.44
N ALA A 21 -9.36 -5.54 -6.71
CA ALA A 21 -8.09 -5.86 -7.36
C ALA A 21 -6.91 -5.16 -6.68
N ALA A 22 -7.04 -3.86 -6.37
CA ALA A 22 -6.01 -3.10 -5.67
C ALA A 22 -5.72 -3.65 -4.27
N ARG A 23 -6.75 -4.11 -3.53
CA ARG A 23 -6.57 -4.79 -2.24
C ARG A 23 -5.82 -6.11 -2.41
N GLY A 24 -6.16 -6.90 -3.43
CA GLY A 24 -5.44 -8.13 -3.76
C GLY A 24 -3.96 -7.85 -4.02
N LEU A 25 -3.68 -6.85 -4.84
CA LEU A 25 -2.32 -6.47 -5.23
C LEU A 25 -1.48 -6.01 -4.04
N LEU A 26 -2.04 -5.18 -3.15
CA LEU A 26 -1.36 -4.78 -1.90
C LEU A 26 -1.13 -5.97 -0.97
N LYS A 27 -2.14 -6.85 -0.79
CA LYS A 27 -1.97 -8.05 0.05
C LYS A 27 -0.88 -8.97 -0.50
N LEU A 28 -0.77 -9.09 -1.81
CA LEU A 28 0.27 -9.87 -2.45
C LEU A 28 1.65 -9.22 -2.23
N ALA A 29 1.76 -7.89 -2.42
CA ALA A 29 3.00 -7.17 -2.12
C ALA A 29 3.45 -7.35 -0.66
N ILE A 30 2.51 -7.32 0.29
CA ILE A 30 2.80 -7.59 1.71
C ILE A 30 3.36 -9.00 1.91
N LYS A 31 2.77 -10.00 1.25
CA LYS A 31 3.19 -11.40 1.36
C LYS A 31 4.53 -11.67 0.72
N ASP A 32 4.89 -10.95 -0.34
CA ASP A 32 6.21 -11.08 -0.96
C ASP A 32 7.30 -10.59 -0.01
N GLU A 33 7.08 -9.46 0.66
CA GLU A 33 8.08 -8.85 1.54
C GLU A 33 8.17 -9.55 2.91
N LEU A 34 7.02 -9.92 3.50
CA LEU A 34 6.94 -10.40 4.89
C LEU A 34 6.63 -11.90 4.99
N GLY A 35 6.41 -12.57 3.87
CA GLY A 35 6.07 -13.99 3.79
C GLY A 35 4.57 -14.29 3.84
N PRO A 36 4.17 -15.52 3.47
CA PRO A 36 2.76 -15.89 3.28
C PRO A 36 1.94 -15.97 4.57
N PHE A 37 2.60 -16.11 5.73
CA PHE A 37 1.99 -16.26 7.05
C PHE A 37 2.00 -14.98 7.89
N VAL A 38 2.34 -13.83 7.29
CA VAL A 38 2.37 -12.56 8.02
C VAL A 38 0.99 -12.19 8.56
N ASP A 39 0.93 -11.84 9.84
CA ASP A 39 -0.27 -11.24 10.42
C ASP A 39 -0.42 -9.79 9.96
N LEU A 40 -1.47 -9.54 9.18
CA LEU A 40 -1.80 -8.21 8.66
C LEU A 40 -2.20 -7.22 9.77
N ASN A 41 -2.55 -7.69 10.97
CA ASN A 41 -2.88 -6.83 12.10
C ASN A 41 -1.64 -6.24 12.77
N GLY A 42 -0.50 -6.93 12.71
CA GLY A 42 0.78 -6.47 13.25
C GLY A 42 1.56 -5.54 12.31
N LEU A 43 0.94 -5.09 11.23
CA LEU A 43 1.60 -4.35 10.17
C LEU A 43 1.55 -2.85 10.48
N ASN A 44 2.71 -2.27 10.77
CA ASN A 44 2.87 -0.85 11.10
C ASN A 44 3.20 -0.01 9.86
N TYR A 45 3.13 1.31 10.02
CA TYR A 45 3.34 2.28 8.94
C TYR A 45 4.71 2.15 8.26
N GLU A 46 5.77 1.98 9.05
CA GLU A 46 7.15 1.85 8.53
C GLU A 46 7.35 0.58 7.70
N LYS A 47 6.80 -0.56 8.15
CA LYS A 47 6.82 -1.79 7.35
C LYS A 47 6.01 -1.62 6.07
N PHE A 48 4.86 -0.97 6.15
CA PHE A 48 4.03 -0.74 4.96
C PHE A 48 4.69 0.19 3.96
N ASP A 49 5.44 1.19 4.43
CA ASP A 49 6.21 2.09 3.59
C ASP A 49 7.27 1.34 2.79
N LYS A 50 8.01 0.44 3.44
CA LYS A 50 8.95 -0.47 2.77
C LYS A 50 8.26 -1.34 1.72
N ILE A 51 7.09 -1.90 2.04
CA ILE A 51 6.31 -2.72 1.10
C ILE A 51 5.88 -1.91 -0.13
N ILE A 52 5.49 -0.63 0.06
CA ILE A 52 5.14 0.28 -1.04
C ILE A 52 6.37 0.51 -1.94
N HIS A 53 7.53 0.84 -1.36
CA HIS A 53 8.73 1.17 -2.13
C HIS A 53 9.41 -0.04 -2.80
N ASN A 54 9.25 -1.25 -2.24
CA ASN A 54 9.90 -2.47 -2.72
C ASN A 54 8.91 -3.36 -3.51
N SER A 55 8.20 -4.23 -2.80
CA SER A 55 7.37 -5.28 -3.39
C SER A 55 6.22 -4.75 -4.25
N LEU A 56 5.57 -3.65 -3.85
CA LEU A 56 4.50 -3.05 -4.66
C LEU A 56 5.04 -2.47 -5.97
N LYS A 57 6.18 -1.77 -5.91
CA LYS A 57 6.85 -1.20 -7.08
C LYS A 57 7.19 -2.27 -8.11
N GLU A 58 7.80 -3.37 -7.67
CA GLU A 58 8.13 -4.50 -8.55
C GLU A 58 6.87 -5.14 -9.14
N ARG A 59 5.79 -5.27 -8.35
CA ARG A 59 4.51 -5.77 -8.88
C ARG A 59 3.94 -4.87 -9.96
N LEU A 60 3.89 -3.56 -9.74
CA LEU A 60 3.40 -2.60 -10.73
C LEU A 60 4.21 -2.67 -12.03
N LYS A 61 5.53 -2.86 -11.92
CA LYS A 61 6.42 -3.08 -13.06
C LYS A 61 6.10 -4.36 -13.82
N VAL A 62 5.88 -5.47 -13.12
CA VAL A 62 5.53 -6.76 -13.73
C VAL A 62 4.19 -6.72 -14.47
N ILE A 63 3.20 -5.98 -13.94
CA ILE A 63 1.90 -5.83 -14.59
C ILE A 63 1.87 -4.73 -15.66
N GLY A 64 3.02 -4.11 -15.97
CA GLY A 64 3.15 -3.13 -17.06
C GLY A 64 2.46 -1.80 -16.78
N ILE A 65 2.35 -1.39 -15.52
CA ILE A 65 1.81 -0.08 -15.16
C ILE A 65 2.85 1.00 -15.45
N GLU A 66 2.42 2.07 -16.10
CA GLU A 66 3.21 3.28 -16.34
C GLU A 66 3.21 4.19 -15.10
N ASP A 67 4.08 5.21 -15.06
CA ASP A 67 4.15 6.20 -13.97
C ASP A 67 4.34 5.61 -12.56
N ILE A 68 5.07 4.49 -12.46
CA ILE A 68 5.25 3.73 -11.22
C ILE A 68 5.77 4.63 -10.09
N GLU A 69 6.79 5.46 -10.34
CA GLU A 69 7.35 6.33 -9.30
C GLU A 69 6.30 7.30 -8.75
N GLU A 70 5.48 7.90 -9.62
CA GLU A 70 4.41 8.81 -9.20
C GLU A 70 3.37 8.08 -8.34
N ILE A 71 3.03 6.84 -8.71
CA ILE A 71 2.09 6.01 -7.95
C ILE A 71 2.68 5.68 -6.57
N ILE A 72 3.96 5.29 -6.52
CA ILE A 72 4.65 4.94 -5.27
C ILE A 72 4.75 6.16 -4.35
N GLU A 73 5.19 7.31 -4.86
CA GLU A 73 5.27 8.55 -4.09
C GLU A 73 3.89 9.01 -3.59
N TYR A 74 2.86 8.91 -4.44
CA TYR A 74 1.49 9.20 -4.04
C TYR A 74 1.05 8.32 -2.87
N LEU A 75 1.26 7.00 -2.95
CA LEU A 75 0.87 6.09 -1.89
C LEU A 75 1.68 6.30 -0.60
N ALA A 76 2.98 6.53 -0.70
CA ALA A 76 3.85 6.82 0.45
C ALA A 76 3.43 8.12 1.16
N LYS A 77 3.12 9.17 0.39
CA LYS A 77 2.56 10.41 0.94
C LYS A 77 1.24 10.15 1.66
N LYS A 78 0.34 9.37 1.07
CA LYS A 78 -0.94 9.02 1.68
C LYS A 78 -0.79 8.11 2.90
N ASN A 79 0.21 7.23 2.92
CA ASN A 79 0.59 6.43 4.07
C ASN A 79 0.97 7.32 5.25
N LYS A 80 1.88 8.28 5.01
CA LYS A 80 2.34 9.24 6.01
C LYS A 80 1.24 10.17 6.50
N GLU A 81 0.41 10.72 5.61
CA GLU A 81 -0.74 11.56 6.00
C GLU A 81 -1.69 10.81 6.95
N ASN A 82 -2.00 9.55 6.65
CA ASN A 82 -2.86 8.73 7.51
C ASN A 82 -2.23 8.46 8.88
N GLN A 83 -0.91 8.22 8.93
CA GLN A 83 -0.17 8.06 10.19
C GLN A 83 -0.26 9.33 11.05
N SER A 84 -0.03 10.50 10.45
CA SER A 84 -0.08 11.78 11.15
C SER A 84 -1.46 12.06 11.75
N LEU A 85 -2.54 11.81 10.98
CA LEU A 85 -3.91 11.99 11.47
C LEU A 85 -4.22 11.13 12.68
N ILE A 86 -3.88 9.83 12.62
CA ILE A 86 -4.11 8.90 13.72
C ILE A 86 -3.26 9.24 14.95
N THR A 87 -2.07 9.82 14.75
CA THR A 87 -1.22 10.28 15.84
C THR A 87 -1.85 11.50 16.53
N MET A 88 -2.44 12.43 15.76
CA MET A 88 -3.11 13.62 16.30
C MET A 88 -4.43 13.31 17.01
N GLU A 89 -5.23 12.35 16.53
CA GLU A 89 -6.48 11.92 17.19
C GLU A 89 -6.27 11.18 18.52
N LYS A 90 -5.04 10.72 18.80
CA LYS A 90 -4.68 10.02 20.03
C LYS A 90 -4.09 10.92 21.12
N VAL A 91 -3.85 12.20 20.83
CA VAL A 91 -3.27 13.20 21.76
C VAL A 91 -4.38 13.98 22.45
#